data_AF-A0A534AT69-F1
#
_entry.id   AF-A0A534AT69-F1
#
_cell.length_a   1.000
_cell.length_b   1.000
_cell.length_c   1.000
_cell.angle_alpha   90.00
_cell.angle_beta   90.00
_cell.angle_gamma   90.00
#
_symmetry.space_group_name_H-M   'P 1'
#
loop_
_entity.id
_entity.type
_entity.pdbx_description
1 polymer ?
#
loop_
_entity_poly.entity_id
_entity_poly.type
_entity_poly.pdbx_seq_one_letter_code
_entity_poly.pdbx_strand_id
1 'polypeptide(L)' 'EIKVGQVLCIIEAMKMMNQIEADRAGRITSIMAQSGDPVEFGQPLFVLE' A
#
# COMPACT_ATOMS: atom_id res chain seq x y z
N GLU A 1 13.23 4.46 1.12
CA GLU A 1 12.83 5.68 1.83
C GLU A 1 11.57 6.22 1.17
N ILE A 2 10.62 6.72 1.94
CA ILE A 2 9.27 7.08 1.50
C ILE A 2 8.96 8.49 2.00
N LYS A 3 8.25 9.27 1.20
CA LYS A 3 7.70 10.59 1.59
C LYS A 3 6.19 10.50 1.82
N VAL A 4 5.66 11.42 2.61
CA VAL A 4 4.20 11.64 2.71
C VAL A 4 3.62 11.88 1.32
N GLY A 5 2.51 11.22 0.99
CA GLY A 5 1.85 11.30 -0.31
C GLY A 5 2.51 10.47 -1.41
N GLN A 6 3.58 9.72 -1.12
CA GLN A 6 4.18 8.83 -2.11
C GLN A 6 3.28 7.62 -2.35
N VAL A 7 2.97 7.34 -3.61
CA VAL A 7 2.20 6.15 -4.00
C VAL A 7 3.00 4.89 -3.70
N LEU A 8 2.39 3.98 -2.93
CA LEU A 8 2.98 2.71 -2.47
C LEU A 8 2.55 1.53 -3.35
N CYS A 9 1.26 1.47 -3.69
CA CYS A 9 0.70 0.44 -4.56
C CYS A 9 -0.62 0.91 -5.19
N ILE A 10 -1.14 0.08 -6.09
CA ILE A 10 -2.46 0.25 -6.69
C ILE A 10 -3.31 -0.96 -6.29
N ILE A 11 -4.52 -0.70 -5.81
CA ILE A 11 -5.53 -1.73 -5.54
C ILE A 11 -6.61 -1.62 -6.60
N GLU A 12 -6.85 -2.71 -7.32
CA GLU A 12 -7.98 -2.83 -8.23
C GLU A 12 -9.22 -3.25 -7.44
N ALA A 13 -10.28 -2.45 -7.50
CA ALA A 13 -11.56 -2.75 -6.89
C ALA A 13 -12.68 -2.37 -7.85
N MET A 14 -13.44 -3.37 -8.33
CA MET A 14 -14.58 -3.16 -9.22
C MET A 14 -14.23 -2.35 -10.48
N LYS A 15 -13.09 -2.66 -11.14
CA LYS A 15 -12.52 -1.93 -12.29
C LYS A 15 -11.99 -0.53 -11.98
N MET A 16 -11.97 -0.12 -10.71
CA MET A 16 -11.34 1.13 -10.28
C MET A 16 -9.93 0.85 -9.75
N MET A 17 -8.97 1.66 -10.19
CA MET A 17 -7.58 1.59 -9.76
C MET A 17 -7.34 2.64 -8.68
N ASN A 18 -7.32 2.20 -7.42
CA ASN A 18 -7.11 3.08 -6.28
C ASN A 18 -5.64 3.14 -5.92
N GLN A 19 -5.07 4.34 -5.89
CA GLN A 19 -3.70 4.56 -5.45
C GLN A 19 -3.66 4.64 -3.93
N ILE A 20 -2.80 3.84 -3.31
CA ILE A 20 -2.56 3.89 -1.88
C ILE A 20 -1.32 4.73 -1.65
N GLU A 21 -1.48 5.83 -0.94
CA GLU A 21 -0.42 6.79 -0.65
C GLU A 21 0.08 6.62 0.79
N ALA A 22 1.36 6.89 1.01
CA ALA A 22 1.95 6.90 2.34
C ALA A 22 1.42 8.08 3.16
N ASP A 23 0.87 7.80 4.33
CA ASP A 23 0.39 8.78 5.31
C ASP A 23 1.54 9.49 6.05
N ARG A 24 2.69 8.83 6.15
CA ARG A 24 3.90 9.34 6.79
C ARG A 24 5.16 9.05 5.97
N ALA A 25 6.20 9.85 6.18
CA ALA A 25 7.54 9.55 5.69
C ALA A 25 8.20 8.45 6.55
N GLY A 26 9.10 7.68 5.96
CA GLY A 26 9.76 6.57 6.65
C GLY A 26 10.41 5.56 5.71
N ARG A 27 10.56 4.31 6.15
CA ARG A 27 11.08 3.21 5.32
C ARG A 27 10.17 1.97 5.43
N ILE A 28 9.90 1.33 4.28
CA ILE A 28 9.18 0.04 4.26
C ILE A 28 10.08 -1.03 4.88
N THR A 29 9.62 -1.64 5.97
CA THR A 29 10.30 -2.75 6.65
C THR A 29 9.69 -4.10 6.31
N SER A 30 8.42 -4.13 5.90
CA SER A 30 7.75 -5.36 5.46
C SER A 30 6.64 -5.08 4.46
N ILE A 31 6.46 -6.00 3.51
CA ILE A 31 5.39 -6.02 2.51
C ILE A 31 4.54 -7.26 2.81
N MET A 32 3.24 -7.06 3.07
CA MET A 32 2.32 -8.10 3.55
C MET A 32 1.38 -8.66 2.48
N ALA A 33 1.44 -8.12 1.26
CA ALA A 33 0.69 -8.60 0.11
C ALA A 33 1.56 -8.48 -1.16
N GLN A 34 1.45 -9.44 -2.07
CA GLN A 34 2.13 -9.42 -3.36
C GLN A 34 1.18 -8.94 -4.47
N SER A 35 1.75 -8.54 -5.60
CA SER A 35 0.97 -8.13 -6.76
C SER A 35 0.09 -9.27 -7.26
N GLY A 36 -1.21 -9.02 -7.35
CA GLY A 36 -2.21 -10.02 -7.75
C GLY A 36 -2.89 -10.75 -6.59
N ASP A 37 -2.41 -10.57 -5.36
CA ASP A 37 -3.08 -11.12 -4.19
C ASP A 37 -4.41 -10.39 -3.94
N PRO A 38 -5.49 -11.11 -3.57
CA PRO A 38 -6.70 -10.49 -3.08
C PRO A 38 -6.41 -9.81 -1.74
N VAL A 39 -7.03 -8.65 -1.52
CA VAL A 39 -6.91 -7.88 -0.29
C VAL A 39 -8.28 -7.56 0.28
N GLU A 40 -8.41 -7.63 1.61
CA GLU A 40 -9.65 -7.32 2.32
C GLU A 40 -9.59 -5.96 3.02
N PHE A 41 -10.76 -5.42 3.35
CA PHE A 41 -10.84 -4.19 4.12
C PHE A 41 -10.18 -4.36 5.50
N GLY A 42 -9.25 -3.46 5.82
CA GLY A 42 -8.51 -3.49 7.08
C GLY A 42 -7.31 -4.43 7.09
N GLN A 43 -7.03 -5.16 5.99
CA GLN A 43 -5.82 -5.97 5.88
C GLN A 43 -4.57 -5.06 5.82
N PRO A 44 -3.55 -5.29 6.67
CA PRO A 44 -2.29 -4.58 6.58
C PRO A 44 -1.54 -4.92 5.27
N LEU A 45 -0.97 -3.91 4.61
CA LEU A 45 -0.24 -4.08 3.34
C LEU A 45 1.26 -3.78 3.48
N PHE A 46 1.61 -2.77 4.26
CA PHE A 46 2.99 -2.32 4.46
C PHE A 46 3.23 -2.02 5.93
N VAL A 47 4.45 -2.33 6.41
CA VAL A 47 4.95 -1.87 7.69
C VAL A 47 6.01 -0.81 7.43
N LEU A 48 5.87 0.35 8.06
CA LEU A 48 6.79 1.47 7.96
C LEU A 48 7.52 1.68 9.30
N GLU A 49 8.82 1.95 9.26
CA GLU A 49 9.59 2.56 10.36
C GLU A 49 9.72 4.07 10.19
#